data_AF-A0A0C2EE64-F1
#
_entry.id   AF-A0A0C2EE64-F1
#
_cell.length_a   1.000
_cell.length_b   1.000
_cell.length_c   1.000
_cell.angle_alpha   90.00
_cell.angle_beta   90.00
_cell.angle_gamma   90.00
#
_symmetry.space_group_name_H-M   'P 1'
#
loop_
_entity.id
_entity.type
_entity.pdbx_description
1 polymer ?
#
loop_
_entity_poly.entity_id
_entity_poly.type
_entity_poly.pdbx_seq_one_letter_code
_entity_poly.pdbx_strand_id
1 'polypeptide(L)'
;MFAEVLRSLVEQTSGGVGAVVMGYDGIAVDQYLRPIDDIDLGLVAVEYANILKEIKNAAEILQTGELEEVSILSGGYQVLIRILSDEYFVGLMLRREGNAGKGRFLLMREAPGLRAQLV
;
A
#
# COMPACT_ATOMS: atom_id res chain seq x y z
N MET A 1 -8.97 -8.72 11.80
CA MET A 1 -9.27 -9.11 10.41
C MET A 1 -8.35 -8.37 9.44
N PHE A 2 -8.34 -7.03 9.41
CA PHE A 2 -7.29 -6.26 8.71
C PHE A 2 -5.86 -6.65 9.13
N ALA A 3 -5.55 -6.62 10.43
CA ALA A 3 -4.24 -7.01 10.96
C ALA A 3 -3.72 -8.38 10.46
N GLU A 4 -4.60 -9.39 10.34
CA GLU A 4 -4.21 -10.72 9.85
C GLU A 4 -3.88 -10.71 8.36
N VAL A 5 -4.69 -10.02 7.56
CA VAL A 5 -4.43 -9.84 6.12
C VAL A 5 -3.14 -9.06 5.90
N LEU A 6 -2.95 -7.93 6.59
CA LEU A 6 -1.75 -7.10 6.49
C LEU A 6 -0.49 -7.85 6.91
N ARG A 7 -0.57 -8.58 8.02
CA ARG A 7 0.52 -9.47 8.45
C ARG A 7 0.82 -10.54 7.40
N SER A 8 -0.21 -11.18 6.87
CA SER A 8 -0.09 -12.19 5.82
C SER A 8 0.56 -11.64 4.54
N LEU A 9 0.20 -10.43 4.10
CA LEU A 9 0.83 -9.74 2.97
C LEU A 9 2.34 -9.58 3.18
N VAL A 10 2.75 -9.13 4.37
CA VAL A 10 4.15 -8.89 4.73
C VAL A 10 4.94 -10.17 4.93
N GLU A 11 4.34 -11.20 5.54
CA GLU A 11 5.01 -12.48 5.79
C GLU A 11 5.13 -13.34 4.52
N GLN A 12 4.14 -13.29 3.63
CA GLN A 12 4.16 -14.06 2.39
C GLN A 12 4.94 -13.38 1.26
N THR A 13 5.19 -12.08 1.34
CA THR A 13 6.02 -11.35 0.37
C THR A 13 7.48 -11.38 0.80
N SER A 14 8.33 -12.05 0.01
CA SER A 14 9.78 -12.02 0.25
C SER A 14 10.28 -10.57 0.26
N GLY A 15 10.99 -10.17 1.32
CA GLY A 15 11.45 -8.79 1.52
C GLY A 15 10.38 -7.82 2.03
N GLY A 16 9.15 -8.27 2.30
CA GLY A 16 8.08 -7.44 2.87
C GLY A 16 8.44 -6.94 4.28
N VAL A 17 8.31 -5.64 4.50
CA VAL A 17 8.64 -4.97 5.78
C VAL A 17 7.46 -4.27 6.43
N GLY A 18 6.43 -3.91 5.67
CA GLY A 18 5.24 -3.28 6.24
C GLY A 18 4.06 -3.28 5.29
N ALA A 19 2.85 -3.29 5.83
CA ALA A 19 1.62 -3.10 5.08
C ALA A 19 0.64 -2.26 5.88
N VAL A 20 -0.17 -1.48 5.18
CA VAL A 20 -1.10 -0.51 5.80
C VAL A 20 -2.37 -0.41 4.97
N VAL A 21 -3.53 -0.33 5.63
CA VAL A 21 -4.75 0.25 5.03
C VAL A 21 -4.86 1.68 5.54
N MET A 22 -4.92 2.65 4.63
CA MET A 22 -4.84 4.06 4.96
C MET A 22 -5.81 4.88 4.12
N GLY A 23 -6.36 5.92 4.73
CA GLY A 23 -7.14 6.94 4.03
C GLY A 23 -6.24 7.93 3.29
N TYR A 24 -6.77 8.59 2.26
CA TYR A 24 -6.06 9.69 1.58
C TYR A 24 -5.79 10.92 2.48
N ASP A 25 -6.33 10.95 3.69
CA ASP A 25 -6.07 11.93 4.75
C ASP A 25 -4.82 11.61 5.60
N GLY A 26 -4.15 10.48 5.32
CA GLY A 26 -2.99 10.02 6.06
C GLY A 26 -3.31 9.28 7.37
N ILE A 27 -4.58 8.97 7.62
CA ILE A 27 -5.00 8.22 8.81
C ILE A 27 -5.00 6.72 8.48
N ALA A 28 -4.19 5.95 9.22
CA ALA A 28 -4.17 4.50 9.09
C ALA A 28 -5.43 3.89 9.74
N VAL A 29 -6.13 3.04 9.00
CA VAL A 29 -7.20 2.18 9.53
C VAL A 29 -6.58 1.05 10.34
N ASP A 30 -5.57 0.39 9.77
CA ASP A 30 -4.78 -0.65 10.43
C ASP A 30 -3.42 -0.78 9.73
N GLN A 31 -2.42 -1.29 10.45
CA GLN A 31 -1.07 -1.48 9.93
C GLN A 31 -0.37 -2.67 10.56
N TYR A 32 0.48 -3.31 9.77
CA TYR A 32 1.47 -4.27 10.27
C TYR A 32 2.85 -3.86 9.77
N LEU A 33 3.71 -3.41 10.69
CA LEU A 33 5.05 -2.94 10.39
C LEU A 33 6.06 -3.81 11.14
N ARG A 34 7.09 -4.30 10.44
CA ARG A 34 8.23 -4.93 11.11
C ARG A 34 9.09 -3.85 11.76
N PRO A 35 9.63 -4.09 12.96
CA PRO A 35 10.64 -3.20 13.52
C PRO A 35 11.90 -3.31 12.67
N ILE A 36 12.27 -2.19 12.03
CA ILE A 36 13.51 -2.04 11.26
C ILE A 36 14.17 -0.73 11.69
N ASP A 37 15.50 -0.72 11.78
CA ASP A 37 16.24 0.40 12.38
C ASP A 37 16.57 1.52 11.38
N ASP A 38 16.38 1.26 10.08
CA ASP A 38 16.86 2.11 9.00
C ASP A 38 15.85 3.15 8.50
N ILE A 39 14.55 2.98 8.77
CA ILE A 39 13.51 3.90 8.29
C ILE A 39 12.23 3.83 9.12
N ASP A 40 11.58 4.98 9.28
CA ASP A 40 10.23 5.06 9.84
C ASP A 40 9.19 4.73 8.75
N LEU A 41 8.73 3.48 8.74
CA LEU A 41 7.72 2.99 7.80
C LEU A 41 6.36 3.68 7.95
N GLY A 42 6.03 4.18 9.16
CA GLY A 42 4.80 4.91 9.40
C GLY A 42 4.83 6.27 8.70
N LEU A 43 5.95 6.99 8.85
CA LEU A 43 6.16 8.26 8.15
C LEU A 43 6.13 8.07 6.62
N VAL A 44 6.78 7.03 6.10
CA VAL A 44 6.75 6.70 4.66
C VAL A 44 5.32 6.52 4.16
N ALA A 45 4.47 5.82 4.91
CA ALA A 45 3.07 5.62 4.53
C ALA A 45 2.30 6.94 4.45
N VAL A 46 2.44 7.81 5.46
CA VAL A 46 1.75 9.11 5.51
C VAL A 46 2.19 10.02 4.36
N GLU A 47 3.49 10.11 4.09
CA GLU A 47 4.00 10.95 3.00
C GLU A 47 3.53 10.46 1.62
N TYR A 48 3.49 9.14 1.41
CA TYR A 48 2.96 8.60 0.15
C TYR A 48 1.45 8.72 0.01
N ALA A 49 0.67 8.80 1.09
CA ALA A 49 -0.75 9.10 1.02
C ALA A 49 -1.01 10.48 0.38
N ASN A 50 -0.22 11.49 0.76
CA ASN A 50 -0.31 12.84 0.21
C ASN A 50 -0.04 12.85 -1.31
N ILE A 51 1.02 12.16 -1.75
CA ILE A 51 1.38 12.05 -3.17
C ILE A 51 0.31 11.27 -3.95
N LEU A 52 -0.26 10.21 -3.37
CA LEU A 52 -1.28 9.41 -4.03
C LEU A 52 -2.53 10.22 -4.37
N LYS A 53 -2.89 11.19 -3.53
CA LYS A 53 -3.99 12.13 -3.81
C LYS A 53 -3.73 12.97 -5.06
N GLU A 54 -2.51 13.44 -5.24
CA GLU A 54 -2.12 14.18 -6.46
C GLU A 54 -2.16 13.30 -7.71
N ILE A 55 -1.71 12.04 -7.61
CA ILE A 55 -1.76 11.08 -8.72
C ILE A 55 -3.22 10.79 -9.12
N LYS A 56 -4.12 10.60 -8.13
CA LYS A 56 -5.56 10.40 -8.38
C LYS A 56 -6.15 11.60 -9.13
N ASN A 57 -5.88 12.82 -8.65
CA ASN A 57 -6.35 14.04 -9.31
C ASN A 57 -5.80 14.18 -10.74
N ALA A 58 -4.55 13.80 -10.97
CA ALA A 58 -3.96 13.82 -12.31
C ALA A 58 -4.66 12.85 -13.27
N ALA A 59 -5.00 11.64 -12.81
CA ALA A 59 -5.75 10.66 -13.62
C ALA A 59 -7.14 11.18 -14.02
N GLU A 60 -7.82 11.88 -13.10
CA GLU A 60 -9.12 12.53 -13.38
C GLU A 60 -8.99 13.66 -14.41
N ILE A 61 -8.04 14.57 -14.22
CA ILE A 61 -7.79 15.70 -15.14
C ILE A 61 -7.42 15.21 -16.54
N LEU A 62 -6.58 14.18 -16.63
CA LEU A 62 -6.12 13.60 -17.89
C LEU A 62 -7.14 12.64 -18.52
N GLN A 63 -8.28 12.38 -17.85
CA GLN A 63 -9.33 11.47 -18.31
C GLN A 63 -8.80 10.06 -18.64
N THR A 64 -7.86 9.55 -17.84
CA THR A 64 -7.23 8.22 -18.07
C THR A 64 -8.00 7.07 -17.43
N GLY A 65 -9.14 7.35 -16.80
CA GLY A 65 -9.92 6.38 -16.02
C GLY A 65 -9.52 6.35 -14.54
N GLU A 66 -10.07 5.38 -13.82
CA GLU A 66 -9.84 5.20 -12.38
C GLU A 66 -8.40 4.75 -12.08
N LEU A 67 -7.80 5.30 -11.03
CA LEU A 67 -6.50 4.85 -10.54
C LEU A 67 -6.67 3.47 -9.88
N GLU A 68 -6.00 2.44 -10.39
CA GLU A 68 -6.09 1.09 -9.79
C GLU A 68 -4.89 0.74 -8.90
N GLU A 69 -3.68 1.15 -9.31
CA GLU A 69 -2.43 0.78 -8.65
C GLU A 69 -1.33 1.84 -8.86
N VAL A 70 -0.47 2.00 -7.87
CA VAL A 70 0.77 2.79 -7.96
C VAL A 70 1.94 1.96 -7.44
N SER A 71 3.08 2.01 -8.14
CA SER A 71 4.32 1.37 -7.72
C SER A 71 5.45 2.39 -7.67
N ILE A 72 6.11 2.51 -6.52
CA ILE A 72 7.23 3.43 -6.29
C ILE A 72 8.47 2.59 -6.02
N LEU A 73 9.51 2.78 -6.82
CA LEU A 73 10.79 2.07 -6.71
C LEU A 73 11.89 3.07 -6.37
N SER A 74 12.51 2.90 -5.20
CA SER A 74 13.68 3.66 -4.74
C SER A 74 14.91 2.76 -4.67
N GLY A 75 16.07 3.32 -4.30
CA GLY A 75 17.30 2.55 -4.15
C GLY A 75 17.24 1.46 -3.06
N GLY A 76 16.51 1.71 -1.96
CA GLY A 76 16.42 0.79 -0.82
C GLY A 76 15.11 0.01 -0.73
N TYR A 77 14.03 0.54 -1.32
CA TYR A 77 12.66 0.05 -1.09
C TYR A 77 11.81 0.07 -2.34
N GLN A 78 10.78 -0.78 -2.32
CA GLN A 78 9.67 -0.76 -3.27
C GLN A 78 8.38 -0.61 -2.46
N VAL A 79 7.49 0.27 -2.91
CA VAL A 79 6.17 0.47 -2.32
C VAL A 79 5.14 0.18 -3.39
N LEU A 80 4.25 -0.76 -3.09
CA LEU A 80 3.16 -1.19 -3.96
C LEU A 80 1.86 -0.74 -3.31
N ILE A 81 1.04 0.00 -4.04
CA ILE A 81 -0.20 0.57 -3.54
C ILE A 81 -1.34 0.11 -4.44
N ARG A 82 -2.39 -0.45 -3.87
CA ARG A 82 -3.61 -0.82 -4.59
C ARG A 82 -4.80 -0.02 -4.05
N ILE A 83 -5.59 0.54 -4.96
CA ILE A 83 -6.76 1.36 -4.61
C ILE A 83 -7.91 0.44 -4.16
N LEU A 84 -8.49 0.75 -3.00
CA LEU A 84 -9.62 0.01 -2.44
C LEU A 84 -10.95 0.72 -2.72
N SER A 85 -10.99 2.04 -2.52
CA SER A 85 -12.15 2.89 -2.79
C SER A 85 -11.69 4.32 -3.08
N ASP A 86 -12.64 5.25 -3.21
CA ASP A 86 -12.33 6.67 -3.33
C ASP A 86 -11.68 7.28 -2.08
N GLU A 87 -11.76 6.60 -0.94
CA GLU A 87 -11.30 7.07 0.35
C GLU A 87 -10.09 6.30 0.88
N TYR A 88 -9.91 5.03 0.46
CA TYR A 88 -8.92 4.12 1.05
C TYR A 88 -8.06 3.41 0.01
N PHE A 89 -6.84 3.10 0.42
CA PHE A 89 -5.91 2.26 -0.31
C PHE A 89 -5.20 1.28 0.64
N VAL A 90 -4.61 0.23 0.06
CA VAL A 90 -3.69 -0.65 0.77
C VAL A 90 -2.28 -0.50 0.20
N GLY A 91 -1.31 -0.26 1.08
CA GLY A 91 0.11 -0.19 0.76
C GLY A 91 0.88 -1.41 1.27
N LEU A 92 1.84 -1.88 0.49
CA LEU A 92 2.83 -2.89 0.86
C LEU A 92 4.23 -2.36 0.57
N MET A 93 5.05 -2.29 1.61
CA MET A 93 6.45 -1.88 1.57
C MET A 93 7.35 -3.11 1.64
N LEU A 94 8.35 -3.18 0.78
CA LEU A 94 9.33 -4.25 0.72
C LEU A 94 10.72 -3.68 0.40
N ARG A 95 11.77 -4.39 0.82
CA ARG A 95 13.15 -4.06 0.44
C ARG A 95 13.34 -4.16 -1.08
N ARG A 96 14.39 -3.50 -1.59
CA ARG A 96 14.70 -3.40 -3.03
C ARG A 96 14.81 -4.77 -3.71
N GLU A 97 15.35 -5.74 -3.02
CA GLU A 97 15.56 -7.13 -3.44
C GLU A 97 14.34 -8.04 -3.24
N GLY A 98 13.27 -7.51 -2.63
CA GLY A 98 12.03 -8.24 -2.39
C GLY A 98 11.24 -8.59 -3.66
N ASN A 99 10.35 -9.56 -3.54
CA ASN A 99 9.56 -10.06 -4.66
C ASN A 99 8.29 -9.22 -4.87
N ALA A 100 8.43 -8.10 -5.60
CA ALA A 100 7.33 -7.21 -5.93
C ALA A 100 6.22 -7.88 -6.76
N GLY A 101 6.55 -8.85 -7.62
CA GLY A 101 5.55 -9.58 -8.39
C GLY A 101 4.59 -10.37 -7.50
N LYS A 102 5.13 -11.07 -6.49
CA LYS A 102 4.31 -11.76 -5.48
C LYS A 102 3.53 -10.76 -4.63
N GLY A 103 4.15 -9.65 -4.22
CA GLY A 103 3.48 -8.59 -3.47
C GLY A 103 2.25 -8.02 -4.20
N ARG A 104 2.40 -7.66 -5.49
CA ARG A 104 1.28 -7.19 -6.33
C ARG A 104 0.17 -8.22 -6.46
N PHE A 105 0.53 -9.49 -6.70
CA PHE A 105 -0.45 -10.58 -6.78
C PHE A 105 -1.24 -10.73 -5.48
N LEU A 106 -0.56 -10.71 -4.33
CA LEU A 106 -1.23 -10.83 -3.04
C LEU A 106 -2.13 -9.62 -2.76
N LEU A 107 -1.67 -8.39 -3.02
CA LEU A 107 -2.51 -7.19 -2.91
C LEU A 107 -3.77 -7.29 -3.77
N MET A 108 -3.64 -7.76 -5.02
CA MET A 108 -4.77 -8.01 -5.90
C MET A 108 -5.75 -9.03 -5.31
N ARG A 109 -5.24 -10.14 -4.79
CA ARG A 109 -6.04 -11.23 -4.22
C ARG A 109 -6.82 -10.78 -2.99
N GLU A 110 -6.20 -10.02 -2.11
CA GLU A 110 -6.79 -9.61 -0.83
C GLU A 110 -7.71 -8.37 -0.96
N ALA A 111 -7.54 -7.56 -2.01
CA ALA A 111 -8.28 -6.31 -2.19
C ALA A 111 -9.82 -6.44 -2.06
N PRO A 112 -10.50 -7.43 -2.67
CA PRO A 112 -11.95 -7.57 -2.49
C PRO A 112 -12.37 -7.80 -1.03
N GLY A 113 -11.60 -8.58 -0.27
CA GLY A 113 -11.87 -8.84 1.14
C GLY A 113 -11.58 -7.64 2.03
N LEU A 114 -10.59 -6.82 1.68
CA LEU A 114 -10.32 -5.54 2.35
C LEU A 114 -11.43 -4.52 2.08
N ARG A 115 -11.89 -4.41 0.83
CA ARG A 115 -13.00 -3.52 0.43
C ARG A 115 -14.27 -3.81 1.22
N ALA A 116 -14.64 -5.08 1.36
CA ALA A 116 -15.86 -5.49 2.06
C ALA A 116 -15.87 -5.11 3.56
N GLN A 117 -14.71 -4.82 4.15
CA GLN A 117 -14.57 -4.42 5.56
C GLN A 117 -14.60 -2.90 5.78
N LEU A 118 -14.54 -2.12 4.69
CA LEU A 118 -14.55 -0.65 4.73
C LEU A 118 -15.94 -0.06 4.48
N VAL A 119 -16.96 -0.92 4.30
CA VAL A 119 -18.37 -0.56 4.03
C VAL A 119 -19.18 -0.53 5.32
#